data_AF-A0A7K3AHM2-F1
#
_entry.id   AF-A0A7K3AHM2-F1
#
_cell.length_a   1.000
_cell.length_b   1.000
_cell.length_c   1.000
_cell.angle_alpha   90.00
_cell.angle_beta   90.00
_cell.angle_gamma   90.00
#
_symmetry.space_group_name_H-M   'P 1'
#
loop_
_entity.id
_entity.type
_entity.pdbx_description
1 polymer ?
#
loop_
_entity_poly.entity_id
_entity_poly.type
_entity_poly.pdbx_seq_one_letter_code
_entity_poly.pdbx_strand_id
1 'polypeptide(L)'
;MGTVRYTRELLEEAARMTGNSTDAVLWCGGTPTPGSRRYLRKKMAEAGLDISHFADTWVRHTEETLRKLVACSTSVAEVVRRLGISPVGGNHAHIGRRIAALRIDTSHFAPVPPRERRAKGAPGDRLALRTPSDGRVPGERLRKELVRRGVEDQCAECGNTGEWLGQPLRLEVDHVNGDWWDNRPDNLRLLCPNCHATTDTYRGRQRRRAT
;
A
#
# COMPACT_ATOMS: atom_id res chain seq x y z
N MET A 1 -22.80 6.92 -34.15
CA MET A 1 -23.04 5.51 -33.79
C MET A 1 -21.87 5.03 -32.96
N GLY A 2 -22.04 4.84 -31.66
CA GLY A 2 -20.96 4.38 -30.79
C GLY A 2 -20.54 2.97 -31.20
N THR A 3 -19.28 2.80 -31.57
CA THR A 3 -18.69 1.48 -31.86
C THR A 3 -18.87 0.59 -30.65
N VAL A 4 -19.76 -0.40 -30.75
CA VAL A 4 -20.00 -1.36 -29.68
C VAL A 4 -18.71 -2.15 -29.49
N ARG A 5 -18.01 -1.87 -28.39
CA ARG A 5 -16.69 -2.44 -28.07
C ARG A 5 -16.70 -3.97 -27.94
N TYR A 6 -17.86 -4.57 -27.65
CA TYR A 6 -18.05 -6.01 -27.53
C TYR A 6 -19.28 -6.43 -28.33
N THR A 7 -19.08 -6.87 -29.57
CA THR A 7 -20.14 -7.53 -30.34
C THR A 7 -20.37 -8.94 -29.80
N ARG A 8 -21.57 -9.49 -30.03
CA ARG A 8 -21.90 -10.85 -29.58
C ARG A 8 -20.95 -11.88 -30.18
N GLU A 9 -20.69 -11.78 -31.48
CA GLU A 9 -19.75 -12.66 -32.21
C GLU A 9 -18.34 -12.62 -31.59
N LEU A 10 -17.85 -11.43 -31.23
CA LEU A 10 -16.53 -11.26 -30.61
C LEU A 10 -16.47 -11.90 -29.22
N LEU A 11 -17.56 -11.81 -28.44
CA LEU A 11 -17.64 -12.44 -27.12
C LEU A 11 -17.74 -13.97 -27.20
N GLU A 12 -18.48 -14.49 -28.19
CA GLU A 12 -18.59 -15.93 -28.47
C GLU A 12 -17.23 -16.52 -28.87
N GLU A 13 -16.50 -15.84 -29.76
CA GLU A 13 -15.15 -16.23 -30.17
C GLU A 13 -14.18 -16.19 -28.97
N ALA A 14 -14.20 -15.11 -28.18
CA ALA A 14 -13.36 -14.98 -27.00
C ALA A 14 -13.67 -16.05 -25.94
N ALA A 15 -14.94 -16.40 -25.73
CA ALA A 15 -15.36 -17.45 -24.79
C ALA A 15 -14.86 -18.83 -25.22
N ARG A 16 -14.86 -19.13 -26.52
CA ARG A 16 -14.39 -20.41 -27.05
C ARG A 16 -12.87 -20.53 -27.03
N MET A 17 -12.18 -19.45 -27.39
CA MET A 17 -10.74 -19.47 -27.66
C MET A 17 -9.87 -19.22 -26.43
N THR A 18 -10.45 -18.81 -25.30
CA THR A 18 -9.70 -18.46 -24.10
C THR A 18 -10.17 -19.25 -22.88
N GLY A 19 -9.24 -19.49 -21.96
CA GLY A 19 -9.50 -20.20 -20.72
C GLY A 19 -9.66 -19.29 -19.50
N ASN A 20 -9.56 -17.96 -19.63
CA ASN A 20 -9.72 -17.04 -18.51
C ASN A 20 -10.07 -15.61 -18.98
N SER A 21 -10.62 -14.82 -18.06
CA SER A 21 -11.07 -13.45 -18.35
C SER A 21 -9.95 -12.45 -18.69
N THR A 22 -8.68 -12.75 -18.38
CA THR A 22 -7.55 -11.88 -18.73
C THR A 22 -7.24 -12.03 -20.22
N ASP A 23 -7.10 -13.27 -20.68
CA ASP A 23 -6.84 -13.59 -22.09
C ASP A 23 -8.03 -13.21 -22.96
N ALA A 24 -9.26 -13.39 -22.46
CA ALA A 24 -10.46 -12.95 -23.16
C ALA A 24 -10.49 -11.41 -23.37
N VAL A 25 -9.95 -10.63 -22.42
CA VAL A 25 -9.84 -9.16 -22.60
C VAL A 25 -8.77 -8.82 -23.64
N LEU A 26 -7.64 -9.52 -23.64
CA LEU A 26 -6.58 -9.35 -24.65
C LEU A 26 -7.07 -9.73 -26.05
N TRP A 27 -7.81 -10.84 -26.15
CA TRP A 27 -8.43 -11.32 -27.38
C TRP A 27 -9.37 -10.28 -27.99
N CYS A 28 -10.15 -9.59 -27.16
CA CYS A 28 -11.02 -8.50 -27.59
C CYS A 28 -10.28 -7.17 -27.86
N GLY A 29 -8.94 -7.16 -27.88
CA GLY A 29 -8.13 -5.95 -28.10
C GLY A 29 -8.13 -4.96 -26.95
N GLY A 30 -8.48 -5.39 -25.73
CA GLY A 30 -8.52 -4.56 -24.53
C GLY A 30 -7.29 -4.72 -23.62
N THR A 31 -7.07 -3.74 -22.74
CA THR A 31 -6.06 -3.85 -21.66
C THR A 31 -6.66 -4.54 -20.43
N PRO A 32 -6.06 -5.61 -19.91
CA PRO A 32 -6.58 -6.30 -18.72
C PRO A 32 -6.40 -5.47 -17.45
N THR A 33 -7.53 -5.08 -16.86
CA THR A 33 -7.62 -4.41 -15.56
C THR A 33 -8.70 -5.11 -14.73
N PRO A 34 -8.76 -4.91 -13.39
CA PRO A 34 -9.88 -5.42 -12.59
C PRO A 34 -11.25 -4.97 -13.12
N GLY A 35 -11.35 -3.73 -13.61
CA GLY A 35 -12.57 -3.18 -14.20
C GLY A 35 -12.93 -3.81 -15.55
N SER A 36 -11.97 -3.92 -16.47
CA SER A 36 -12.24 -4.46 -17.81
C SER A 36 -12.60 -5.95 -17.79
N ARG A 37 -11.99 -6.74 -16.90
CA ARG A 37 -12.36 -8.16 -16.70
C ARG A 37 -13.77 -8.33 -16.14
N ARG A 38 -14.16 -7.51 -15.15
CA ARG A 38 -15.53 -7.50 -14.60
C ARG A 38 -16.54 -7.09 -15.67
N TYR A 39 -16.21 -6.08 -16.46
CA TYR A 39 -17.08 -5.58 -17.53
C TYR A 39 -17.27 -6.63 -18.64
N LEU A 40 -16.19 -7.31 -19.06
CA LEU A 40 -16.27 -8.40 -20.04
C LEU A 40 -17.15 -9.55 -19.55
N ARG A 41 -16.94 -10.04 -18.32
CA ARG A 41 -17.77 -11.11 -17.72
C ARG A 41 -19.24 -10.73 -17.66
N LYS A 42 -19.55 -9.47 -17.31
CA LYS A 42 -20.91 -8.95 -17.33
C LYS A 42 -21.51 -9.01 -18.75
N LYS A 43 -20.74 -8.63 -19.77
CA LYS A 43 -21.19 -8.66 -21.17
C LYS A 43 -21.41 -10.08 -21.70
N MET A 44 -20.55 -11.03 -21.34
CA MET A 44 -20.71 -12.45 -21.68
C MET A 44 -21.97 -13.05 -21.02
N ALA A 45 -22.24 -12.69 -19.76
CA ALA A 45 -23.45 -13.10 -19.05
C ALA A 45 -24.73 -12.48 -19.66
N GLU A 46 -24.72 -11.19 -20.00
CA GLU A 46 -25.83 -10.51 -20.70
C GLU A 46 -26.12 -11.13 -22.07
N ALA A 47 -25.10 -11.69 -22.73
CA ALA A 47 -25.22 -12.40 -24.01
C ALA A 47 -25.63 -13.88 -23.86
N GLY A 48 -25.75 -14.40 -22.63
CA GLY A 48 -26.12 -15.79 -22.35
C GLY A 48 -25.01 -16.81 -22.66
N LEU A 49 -23.74 -16.39 -22.63
CA LEU A 49 -22.61 -17.26 -22.93
C LEU A 49 -22.14 -18.03 -21.69
N ASP A 50 -21.96 -19.35 -21.84
CA ASP A 50 -21.34 -20.16 -20.80
C ASP A 50 -19.83 -19.89 -20.75
N ILE A 51 -19.37 -19.39 -19.61
CA ILE A 51 -17.96 -19.11 -19.31
C ILE A 51 -17.54 -19.82 -18.01
N SER A 52 -18.23 -20.91 -17.65
CA SER A 52 -17.93 -21.70 -16.45
C SER A 52 -16.54 -22.32 -16.48
N HIS A 53 -16.00 -22.57 -17.68
CA HIS A 53 -14.63 -23.03 -17.90
C HIS A 53 -13.57 -21.94 -17.74
N PHE A 54 -13.96 -20.66 -17.64
CA PHE A 54 -13.00 -19.58 -17.40
C PHE A 54 -12.39 -19.72 -16.02
N ALA A 55 -11.12 -20.16 -15.99
CA ALA A 55 -10.31 -20.20 -14.80
C ALA A 55 -10.35 -18.84 -14.11
N ASP A 56 -10.67 -18.86 -12.82
CA ASP A 56 -10.67 -17.65 -12.03
C ASP A 56 -9.22 -17.16 -11.93
N THR A 57 -8.89 -16.07 -12.62
CA THR A 57 -7.55 -15.47 -12.57
C THR A 57 -7.27 -14.83 -11.22
N TRP A 58 -8.25 -14.85 -10.30
CA TRP A 58 -8.09 -14.47 -8.91
C TRP A 58 -7.37 -15.52 -8.07
N VAL A 59 -6.29 -16.13 -8.59
CA VAL A 59 -5.39 -16.93 -7.77
C VAL A 59 -4.39 -16.00 -7.09
N ARG A 60 -4.86 -15.20 -6.13
CA ARG A 60 -3.99 -14.86 -5.00
C ARG A 60 -3.95 -16.12 -4.14
N HIS A 61 -2.98 -16.99 -4.48
CA HIS A 61 -2.63 -18.26 -3.83
C HIS A 61 -3.81 -19.17 -3.48
N THR A 62 -3.98 -20.28 -4.20
CA THR A 62 -4.88 -21.34 -3.73
C THR A 62 -4.38 -21.86 -2.39
N GLU A 63 -5.29 -22.39 -1.56
CA GLU A 63 -4.91 -23.06 -0.31
C GLU A 63 -3.88 -24.16 -0.57
N GLU A 64 -4.05 -24.94 -1.64
CA GLU A 64 -3.09 -25.96 -2.06
C GLU A 64 -1.70 -25.38 -2.34
N THR A 65 -1.64 -24.25 -3.07
CA THR A 65 -0.38 -23.55 -3.34
C THR A 65 0.26 -23.07 -2.03
N LEU A 66 -0.52 -22.50 -1.11
CA LEU A 66 0.00 -22.09 0.20
C LEU A 66 0.54 -23.28 1.00
N ARG A 67 -0.18 -24.41 1.06
CA ARG A 67 0.27 -25.62 1.77
C ARG A 67 1.59 -26.12 1.20
N LYS A 68 1.71 -26.21 -0.12
CA LYS A 68 2.95 -26.61 -0.81
C LYS A 68 4.11 -25.66 -0.49
N LEU A 69 3.86 -24.35 -0.57
CA LEU A 69 4.92 -23.36 -0.34
C LEU A 69 5.33 -23.26 1.12
N VAL A 70 4.39 -23.38 2.05
CA VAL A 70 4.67 -23.44 3.49
C VAL A 70 5.52 -24.67 3.81
N ALA A 71 5.17 -25.84 3.29
CA ALA A 71 5.96 -27.06 3.50
C ALA A 71 7.41 -26.94 3.00
N CYS A 72 7.64 -26.17 1.93
CA CYS A 72 8.97 -25.96 1.37
C CYS A 72 9.68 -24.69 1.88
N SER A 73 9.11 -23.94 2.83
CA SER A 73 9.66 -22.68 3.33
C SER A 73 10.00 -22.75 4.82
N THR A 74 10.88 -21.86 5.24
CA THR A 74 11.30 -21.70 6.66
C THR A 74 10.74 -20.44 7.31
N SER A 75 10.06 -19.57 6.53
CA SER A 75 9.45 -18.34 7.02
C SER A 75 8.33 -17.84 6.09
N VAL A 76 7.41 -17.02 6.63
CA VAL A 76 6.38 -16.33 5.83
C VAL A 76 7.00 -15.43 4.75
N ALA A 77 8.15 -14.82 5.03
CA ALA A 77 8.86 -14.00 4.04
C ALA A 77 9.35 -14.83 2.85
N GLU A 78 9.78 -16.07 3.09
CA GLU A 78 10.16 -17.01 2.04
C GLU A 78 8.94 -17.47 1.24
N VAL A 79 7.81 -17.75 1.89
CA VAL A 79 6.54 -18.06 1.21
C VAL A 79 6.14 -16.91 0.29
N VAL A 80 6.23 -15.66 0.76
CA VAL A 80 5.93 -14.45 -0.04
C VAL A 80 6.87 -14.30 -1.23
N ARG A 81 8.18 -14.55 -1.05
CA ARG A 81 9.15 -14.57 -2.17
C ARG A 81 8.84 -15.66 -3.19
N ARG A 82 8.55 -16.88 -2.74
CA ARG A 82 8.23 -18.03 -3.61
C ARG A 82 6.87 -17.89 -4.31
N LEU A 83 5.94 -17.14 -3.72
CA LEU A 83 4.69 -16.71 -4.36
C LEU A 83 4.91 -15.68 -5.49
N GLY A 84 6.12 -15.15 -5.66
CA GLY A 84 6.42 -14.14 -6.68
C GLY A 84 5.80 -12.77 -6.38
N ILE A 85 5.39 -12.51 -5.14
CA ILE A 85 4.81 -11.23 -4.73
C ILE A 85 5.85 -10.38 -4.00
N SER A 86 5.73 -9.06 -4.13
CA SER A 86 6.69 -8.11 -3.53
C SER A 86 6.77 -8.31 -2.00
N PRO A 87 7.97 -8.48 -1.41
CA PRO A 87 8.16 -8.76 0.00
C PRO A 87 8.05 -7.50 0.87
N VAL A 88 6.90 -6.83 0.80
CA VAL A 88 6.55 -5.68 1.63
C VAL A 88 5.75 -6.12 2.85
N GLY A 89 5.81 -5.33 3.94
CA GLY A 89 5.16 -5.66 5.21
C GLY A 89 3.66 -5.99 5.09
N GLY A 90 2.94 -5.30 4.21
CA GLY A 90 1.52 -5.57 3.95
C GLY A 90 1.26 -6.97 3.36
N ASN A 91 2.12 -7.44 2.46
CA ASN A 91 2.00 -8.76 1.85
C ASN A 91 2.37 -9.86 2.86
N HIS A 92 3.42 -9.67 3.65
CA HIS A 92 3.76 -10.60 4.75
C HIS A 92 2.60 -10.77 5.73
N ALA A 93 1.97 -9.66 6.15
CA ALA A 93 0.84 -9.69 7.07
C ALA A 93 -0.41 -10.33 6.45
N HIS A 94 -0.65 -10.13 5.15
CA HIS A 94 -1.76 -10.75 4.44
C HIS A 94 -1.59 -12.28 4.33
N ILE A 95 -0.42 -12.75 3.86
CA ILE A 95 -0.14 -14.19 3.73
C ILE A 95 -0.09 -14.86 5.10
N GLY A 96 0.53 -14.25 6.10
CA GLY A 96 0.56 -14.78 7.46
C GLY A 96 -0.85 -14.99 8.04
N ARG A 97 -1.75 -14.01 7.89
CA ARG A 97 -3.15 -14.16 8.31
C ARG A 97 -3.88 -15.27 7.56
N ARG A 98 -3.60 -15.44 6.27
CA ARG A 98 -4.22 -16.50 5.47
C ARG A 98 -3.75 -17.89 5.90
N ILE A 99 -2.44 -18.09 6.11
CA ILE A 99 -1.85 -19.33 6.63
C ILE A 99 -2.50 -19.70 7.98
N ALA A 100 -2.61 -18.74 8.89
CA ALA A 100 -3.25 -18.95 10.19
C ALA A 100 -4.73 -19.31 10.07
N ALA A 101 -5.49 -18.61 9.22
CA ALA A 101 -6.91 -18.88 8.99
C ALA A 101 -7.15 -20.29 8.41
N LEU A 102 -6.24 -20.78 7.56
CA LEU A 102 -6.28 -22.11 6.96
C LEU A 102 -5.68 -23.20 7.86
N ARG A 103 -5.21 -22.84 9.06
CA ARG A 103 -4.58 -23.74 10.04
C ARG A 103 -3.48 -24.61 9.41
N ILE A 104 -2.67 -24.00 8.56
CA ILE A 104 -1.52 -24.68 7.95
C ILE A 104 -0.42 -24.74 9.00
N ASP A 105 0.16 -25.92 9.19
CA ASP A 105 1.27 -26.08 10.13
C ASP A 105 2.49 -25.27 9.68
N THR A 106 3.03 -24.52 10.64
CA THR A 106 4.23 -23.68 10.47
C THR A 106 5.21 -23.88 11.62
N SER A 107 5.05 -24.99 12.37
CA SER A 107 5.93 -25.34 13.49
C SER A 107 7.41 -25.45 13.08
N HIS A 108 7.67 -25.82 11.83
CA HIS A 108 9.00 -25.90 11.23
C HIS A 108 9.58 -24.55 10.80
N PHE A 109 8.81 -23.46 10.86
CA PHE A 109 9.36 -22.13 10.58
C PHE A 109 10.34 -21.74 11.67
N ALA A 110 11.53 -21.28 11.25
CA ALA A 110 12.53 -20.85 12.19
C ALA A 110 11.97 -19.67 13.00
N PRO A 111 11.91 -19.77 14.35
CA PRO A 111 11.59 -18.62 15.16
C PRO A 111 12.66 -17.56 14.84
N VAL A 112 12.22 -16.39 14.40
CA VAL A 112 13.13 -15.25 14.32
C VAL A 112 13.59 -15.01 15.75
N PRO A 113 14.87 -15.20 16.09
CA PRO A 113 15.33 -14.92 17.44
C PRO A 113 14.92 -13.48 17.74
N PRO A 114 14.39 -13.19 18.95
CA PRO A 114 14.12 -11.82 19.33
C PRO A 114 15.36 -11.02 18.99
N ARG A 115 15.25 -10.06 18.07
CA ARG A 115 16.35 -9.13 17.83
C ARG A 115 16.71 -8.61 19.21
N GLU A 116 17.97 -8.82 19.63
CA GLU A 116 18.49 -8.13 20.79
C GLU A 116 18.01 -6.69 20.66
N ARG A 117 17.19 -6.26 21.62
CA ARG A 117 16.73 -4.88 21.63
C ARG A 117 18.01 -4.10 21.80
N ARG A 118 18.61 -3.61 20.70
CA ARG A 118 19.71 -2.67 20.74
C ARG A 118 19.29 -1.68 21.80
N ALA A 119 20.10 -1.57 22.87
CA ALA A 119 19.87 -0.59 23.90
C ALA A 119 19.55 0.70 23.15
N LYS A 120 18.34 1.24 23.35
CA LYS A 120 17.99 2.51 22.73
C LYS A 120 19.00 3.47 23.33
N GLY A 121 20.07 3.76 22.59
CA GLY A 121 20.96 4.86 22.90
C GLY A 121 20.08 6.06 23.19
N ALA A 122 20.48 6.88 24.16
CA ALA A 122 19.77 8.10 24.49
C ALA A 122 19.35 8.76 23.16
N PRO A 123 18.04 8.99 22.92
CA PRO A 123 17.62 9.52 21.65
C PRO A 123 18.37 10.84 21.48
N GLY A 124 19.34 10.85 20.55
CA GLY A 124 20.05 12.05 20.18
C GLY A 124 19.04 13.12 19.75
N ASP A 125 19.53 14.34 19.54
CA ASP A 125 18.66 15.42 19.12
C ASP A 125 17.77 14.99 17.94
N ARG A 126 16.46 15.05 18.14
CA ARG A 126 15.47 14.68 17.13
C ARG A 126 15.34 15.75 16.07
N LEU A 127 15.68 16.99 16.41
CA LEU A 127 15.64 18.17 15.56
C LEU A 127 17.02 18.45 14.97
N ALA A 128 17.55 17.47 14.26
CA ALA A 128 18.86 17.54 13.62
C ALA A 128 18.77 16.96 12.20
N LEU A 129 19.79 17.25 11.40
CA LEU A 129 19.97 16.58 10.12
C LEU A 129 20.25 15.10 10.38
N ARG A 130 19.51 14.22 9.70
CA ARG A 130 19.67 12.77 9.79
C ARG A 130 19.86 12.18 8.40
N THR A 131 20.09 10.87 8.35
CA THR A 131 20.12 10.10 7.11
C THR A 131 18.85 9.26 6.95
N PRO A 132 18.48 8.86 5.72
CA PRO A 132 17.40 7.91 5.49
C PRO A 132 17.60 6.57 6.23
N SER A 133 18.85 6.17 6.49
CA SER A 133 19.17 4.92 7.20
C SER A 133 18.77 4.94 8.68
N ASP A 134 18.64 6.12 9.28
CA ASP A 134 18.26 6.27 10.70
C ASP A 134 16.76 6.02 10.95
N GLY A 135 15.98 5.82 9.88
CA GLY A 135 14.54 5.63 9.93
C GLY A 135 13.77 6.92 10.23
N ARG A 136 12.48 6.90 9.87
CA ARG A 136 11.60 8.07 10.01
C ARG A 136 11.23 8.31 11.46
N VAL A 137 11.42 9.54 11.93
CA VAL A 137 10.90 9.98 13.23
C VAL A 137 9.40 10.23 13.09
N PRO A 138 8.55 9.66 13.96
CA PRO A 138 7.12 9.97 13.97
C PRO A 138 6.88 11.47 14.16
N GLY A 139 6.01 12.07 13.34
CA GLY A 139 5.74 13.52 13.35
C GLY A 139 5.29 14.05 14.72
N GLU A 140 4.53 13.25 15.48
CA GLU A 140 4.13 13.62 16.85
C GLU A 140 5.33 13.86 17.78
N ARG A 141 6.43 13.11 17.60
CA ARG A 141 7.65 13.31 18.40
C ARG A 141 8.40 14.56 17.99
N LEU A 142 8.39 14.90 16.70
CA LEU A 142 8.98 16.13 16.19
C LEU A 142 8.19 17.35 16.69
N ARG A 143 6.86 17.34 16.58
CA ARG A 143 5.99 18.39 17.12
C ARG A 143 6.22 18.62 18.60
N LYS A 144 6.23 17.55 19.42
CA LYS A 144 6.51 17.65 20.86
C LYS A 144 7.87 18.29 21.14
N GLU A 145 8.88 18.00 20.33
CA GLU A 145 10.21 18.57 20.50
C GLU A 145 10.27 20.04 20.05
N LEU A 146 9.61 20.40 18.95
CA LEU A 146 9.49 21.79 18.50
C LEU A 146 8.82 22.66 19.56
N VAL A 147 7.67 22.21 20.10
CA VAL A 147 6.95 22.92 21.17
C VAL A 147 7.80 23.06 22.42
N ARG A 148 8.56 22.02 22.80
CA ARG A 148 9.52 22.10 23.92
C ARG A 148 10.61 23.14 23.71
N ARG A 149 10.99 23.43 22.46
CA ARG A 149 11.96 24.48 22.11
C ARG A 149 11.35 25.86 21.92
N GLY A 150 10.06 26.02 22.21
CA GLY A 150 9.36 27.31 22.16
C GLY A 150 8.73 27.62 20.80
N VAL A 151 8.66 26.67 19.88
CA VAL A 151 7.84 26.84 18.66
C VAL A 151 6.36 26.80 19.08
N GLU A 152 5.61 27.82 18.69
CA GLU A 152 4.18 27.89 18.98
C GLU A 152 3.43 26.69 18.39
N ASP A 153 2.54 26.09 19.17
CA ASP A 153 1.74 24.93 18.77
C ASP A 153 0.53 25.38 17.92
N GLN A 154 0.80 26.10 16.84
CA GLN A 154 -0.18 26.64 15.91
C GLN A 154 0.22 26.42 14.44
N CYS A 155 -0.76 26.43 13.55
CA CYS A 155 -0.51 26.33 12.12
C CYS A 155 0.29 27.54 11.63
N ALA A 156 1.45 27.31 11.03
CA ALA A 156 2.31 28.37 10.50
C ALA A 156 1.69 29.16 9.33
N GLU A 157 0.65 28.62 8.67
CA GLU A 157 -0.01 29.26 7.53
C GLU A 157 -1.27 30.05 7.93
N CYS A 158 -2.13 29.46 8.78
CA CYS A 158 -3.43 30.04 9.12
C CYS A 158 -3.62 30.37 10.60
N GLY A 159 -2.62 30.14 11.45
CA GLY A 159 -2.68 30.41 12.88
C GLY A 159 -3.59 29.49 13.68
N ASN A 160 -4.19 28.45 13.08
CA ASN A 160 -5.05 27.52 13.82
C ASN A 160 -4.27 26.82 14.95
N THR A 161 -4.75 26.97 16.18
CA THR A 161 -4.10 26.49 17.42
C THR A 161 -4.47 25.05 17.81
N GLY A 162 -5.13 24.31 16.90
CA GLY A 162 -5.52 22.92 17.10
C GLY A 162 -7.00 22.72 17.40
N GLU A 163 -7.87 23.53 16.80
CA GLU A 163 -9.32 23.36 16.87
C GLU A 163 -9.98 23.51 15.49
N TRP A 164 -10.97 22.67 15.20
CA TRP A 164 -11.79 22.78 13.99
C TRP A 164 -13.25 22.45 14.33
N LEU A 165 -14.16 23.40 14.10
CA LEU A 165 -15.59 23.27 14.43
C LEU A 165 -15.83 22.82 15.88
N GLY A 166 -15.07 23.39 16.84
CA GLY A 166 -15.16 23.03 18.26
C GLY A 166 -14.58 21.65 18.61
N GLN A 167 -13.91 20.96 17.68
CA GLN A 167 -13.28 19.67 17.90
C GLN A 167 -11.74 19.78 17.88
N PRO A 168 -11.02 19.00 18.70
CA PRO A 168 -9.56 18.99 18.70
C PRO A 168 -9.01 18.62 17.32
N LEU A 169 -8.16 19.48 16.77
CA LEU A 169 -7.46 19.29 15.52
C LEU A 169 -5.97 19.13 15.81
N ARG A 170 -5.41 17.98 15.42
CA ARG A 170 -3.96 17.76 15.59
C ARG A 170 -3.19 18.47 14.48
N LEU A 171 -2.23 19.31 14.86
CA LEU A 171 -1.25 19.84 13.91
C LEU A 171 -0.27 18.75 13.46
N GLU A 172 0.03 18.78 12.18
CA GLU A 172 0.95 17.89 11.49
C GLU A 172 2.30 18.59 11.29
N VAL A 173 3.39 17.81 11.27
CA VAL A 173 4.72 18.33 10.92
C VAL A 173 4.90 18.17 9.41
N ASP A 174 5.13 19.29 8.73
CA ASP A 174 5.54 19.35 7.34
C ASP A 174 7.05 19.61 7.25
N HIS A 175 7.68 18.94 6.28
CA HIS A 175 9.07 19.15 5.91
C HIS A 175 9.08 20.05 4.68
N VAL A 176 9.59 21.28 4.79
CA VAL A 176 9.52 22.29 3.72
C VAL A 176 10.15 21.79 2.42
N ASN A 177 11.26 21.06 2.52
CA ASN A 177 11.93 20.43 1.37
C ASN A 177 11.34 19.08 0.93
N GLY A 178 10.37 18.52 1.67
CA GLY A 178 9.78 17.20 1.41
C GLY A 178 10.63 15.99 1.85
N ASP A 179 11.83 16.22 2.36
CA ASP A 179 12.76 15.18 2.80
C ASP A 179 12.54 14.84 4.27
N TRP A 180 11.81 13.74 4.49
CA TRP A 180 11.39 13.29 5.83
C TRP A 180 12.51 13.01 6.83
N TRP A 181 13.78 12.92 6.40
CA TRP A 181 14.95 12.71 7.25
C TRP A 181 15.58 14.02 7.73
N ASP A 182 15.33 15.15 7.06
CA ASP A 182 15.89 16.44 7.43
C ASP A 182 15.03 17.11 8.51
N ASN A 183 15.31 16.77 9.77
CA ASN A 183 14.54 17.27 10.91
C ASN A 183 15.13 18.56 11.52
N ARG A 184 15.99 19.28 10.80
CA ARG A 184 16.47 20.58 11.30
C ARG A 184 15.27 21.51 11.54
N PRO A 185 15.23 22.28 12.65
CA PRO A 185 14.09 23.14 12.97
C PRO A 185 13.65 24.04 11.81
N ASP A 186 14.59 24.64 11.09
CA ASP A 186 14.32 25.55 9.97
C ASP A 186 13.63 24.87 8.77
N ASN A 187 13.72 23.55 8.66
CA ASN A 187 13.06 22.77 7.63
C ASN A 187 11.68 22.23 8.08
N LEU A 188 11.30 22.43 9.34
CA LEU A 188 10.05 21.93 9.89
C LEU A 188 9.06 23.07 10.14
N ARG A 189 7.79 22.82 9.82
CA ARG A 189 6.70 23.70 10.22
C ARG A 189 5.50 22.90 10.69
N LEU A 190 4.76 23.46 11.65
CA LEU A 190 3.50 22.89 12.12
C LEU A 190 2.38 23.41 11.23
N LEU A 191 1.60 22.50 10.63
CA LEU A 191 0.46 22.84 9.78
C LEU A 191 -0.79 22.13 10.27
N CYS A 192 -1.95 22.78 10.15
CA CYS A 192 -3.21 22.07 10.30
C CYS A 192 -3.42 21.14 9.08
N PRO A 193 -4.21 20.06 9.21
CA PRO A 193 -4.45 19.12 8.11
C PRO A 193 -4.96 19.77 6.82
N ASN A 194 -5.72 20.86 6.94
CA ASN A 194 -6.26 21.61 5.79
C ASN A 194 -5.14 22.36 5.04
N CYS A 195 -4.31 23.12 5.74
CA CYS A 195 -3.16 23.81 5.12
C CYS A 195 -2.09 22.83 4.65
N HIS A 196 -1.84 21.74 5.38
CA HIS A 196 -0.87 20.74 4.94
C HIS A 196 -1.30 20.09 3.61
N ALA A 197 -2.59 19.84 3.41
CA ALA A 197 -3.13 19.25 2.18
C ALA A 197 -2.91 20.12 0.92
N THR A 198 -2.68 21.43 1.07
CA THR A 198 -2.41 22.33 -0.07
C THR A 198 -0.95 22.36 -0.47
N THR A 199 -0.03 21.91 0.39
CA THR A 199 1.42 21.89 0.10
C THR A 199 1.79 20.95 -1.04
N ASP A 200 2.90 21.25 -1.73
CA ASP A 200 3.46 20.38 -2.77
C ASP A 200 4.10 19.10 -2.21
N THR A 201 4.50 19.12 -0.94
CA THR A 201 5.10 17.98 -0.22
C THR A 201 4.04 17.01 0.31
N TYR A 202 2.76 17.41 0.35
CA TYR A 202 1.68 16.64 0.97
C TYR A 202 1.63 15.18 0.48
N ARG A 203 1.80 14.26 1.43
CA ARG A 203 1.77 12.80 1.17
C ARG A 203 2.68 12.37 0.00
N GLY A 204 3.80 13.06 -0.18
CA GLY A 204 4.76 12.77 -1.26
C GLY A 204 4.29 13.19 -2.65
N ARG A 205 3.38 14.17 -2.75
CA ARG A 205 2.87 14.71 -4.02
C ARG A 205 4.02 15.16 -4.95
N GLN A 206 5.03 15.85 -4.43
CA GLN A 206 6.21 16.25 -5.19
C GLN A 206 6.94 15.07 -5.84
N ARG A 207 7.07 13.94 -5.14
CA ARG A 207 7.71 12.72 -5.67
C ARG A 207 6.95 12.06 -6.81
N ARG A 208 5.63 12.31 -6.92
CA ARG A 208 4.79 11.79 -8.02
C ARG A 208 4.91 12.60 -9.31
N ARG A 209 5.42 13.84 -9.24
CA ARG A 209 5.60 14.72 -10.42
C ARG A 209 6.97 14.55 -11.08
N ALA A 210 7.94 14.00 -10.35
CA ALA A 210 9.28 13.73 -10.83
C ALA A 210 9.42 12.36 -11.52
N THR A 211 8.31 11.76 -11.96
CA THR A 211 8.23 10.48 -12.70
C THR A 211 7.34 10.69 -13.90
#